data_AF-A0A8S0V7G7-F1
#
_entry.id   AF-A0A8S0V7G7-F1
#
_cell.length_a   1.000
_cell.length_b   1.000
_cell.length_c   1.000
_cell.angle_alpha   90.00
_cell.angle_beta   90.00
_cell.angle_gamma   90.00
#
_symmetry.space_group_name_H-M   'P 1'
#
loop_
_entity.id
_entity.type
_entity.pdbx_description
1 polymer ?
#
loop_
_entity_poly.entity_id
_entity_poly.type
_entity_poly.pdbx_seq_one_letter_code
_entity_poly.pdbx_strand_id
1 'polypeptide(L)' 'MPLKLDEGWNQIQLNITDLTRRAYGTNYVETLRVQVHPNSRLRRIYFSDHLYSEEELPPEFKLYLPIQQKI' A
#
# COMPACT_ATOMS: atom_id res chain seq x y z
N MET A 1 0.77 3.48 14.95
CA MET A 1 2.05 3.91 14.34
C MET A 1 1.77 5.09 13.43
N PRO A 2 2.47 6.23 13.57
CA PRO A 2 2.29 7.37 12.68
C PRO A 2 2.85 7.04 11.28
N LEU A 3 2.08 7.35 10.22
CA LEU A 3 2.53 7.24 8.83
C LEU A 3 2.95 8.63 8.36
N LYS A 4 4.19 8.75 7.87
CA LYS A 4 4.63 9.95 7.18
C LYS A 4 4.29 9.80 5.70
N LEU A 5 3.60 10.79 5.14
CA LEU A 5 3.20 10.84 3.73
C LEU A 5 3.92 12.01 3.09
N ASP A 6 4.38 11.84 1.85
CA ASP A 6 4.94 12.92 1.05
C ASP A 6 3.85 13.63 0.25
N GLU A 7 4.17 14.76 -0.37
CA GLU A 7 3.21 15.51 -1.19
C GLU A 7 2.84 14.73 -2.46
N GLY A 8 1.54 14.57 -2.71
CA GLY A 8 1.03 13.92 -3.92
C GLY A 8 0.52 12.49 -3.71
N TRP A 9 0.76 11.61 -4.69
CA TRP A 9 0.36 10.20 -4.65
C TRP A 9 1.43 9.36 -3.99
N ASN A 10 1.11 8.76 -2.85
CA ASN A 10 2.01 7.87 -2.12
C ASN A 10 1.60 6.41 -2.30
N GLN A 11 2.58 5.53 -2.49
CA GLN A 11 2.40 4.08 -2.37
C GLN A 11 2.85 3.63 -0.99
N ILE A 12 1.90 3.29 -0.12
CA ILE A 12 2.19 2.82 1.23
C ILE A 12 2.19 1.29 1.23
N GLN A 13 3.27 0.70 1.73
CA GLN A 13 3.41 -0.74 1.87
C GLN A 13 3.53 -1.10 3.35
N LEU A 14 2.62 -1.97 3.81
CA LEU A 14 2.58 -2.41 5.20
C LEU A 14 2.90 -3.90 5.25
N ASN A 15 4.05 -4.26 5.82
CA ASN A 15 4.38 -5.65 6.08
C ASN A 15 3.63 -6.12 7.33
N ILE A 16 2.46 -6.73 7.12
CA ILE A 16 1.57 -7.15 8.22
C ILE A 16 2.25 -8.23 9.08
N THR A 17 3.02 -9.13 8.47
CA THR A 17 3.75 -10.20 9.16
C THR A 17 4.80 -9.67 10.13
N ASP A 18 5.60 -8.69 9.71
CA ASP A 18 6.60 -8.08 10.59
C ASP A 18 5.94 -7.18 11.65
N LEU A 19 4.83 -6.52 11.32
CA LEU A 19 4.08 -5.69 12.26
C LEU A 19 3.47 -6.52 13.40
N THR A 20 2.82 -7.65 13.12
CA THR A 20 2.31 -8.56 14.18
C THR A 20 3.47 -9.19 14.95
N ARG A 21 4.53 -9.54 14.21
CA ARG A 21 5.90 -9.85 14.66
C ARG A 21 6.29 -9.01 15.87
N ARG A 22 6.48 -7.73 15.61
CA ARG A 22 7.05 -6.77 16.56
C ARG A 22 6.06 -6.31 17.63
N ALA A 23 4.77 -6.22 17.29
CA ALA A 23 3.77 -5.72 18.23
C ALA A 23 3.35 -6.76 19.27
N TYR A 24 3.20 -8.03 18.86
CA TYR A 24 2.60 -9.07 19.69
C TYR A 24 3.47 -10.33 19.83
N GLY A 25 4.59 -10.44 19.09
CA GLY A 25 5.44 -11.63 19.11
C GLY A 25 4.83 -12.84 18.40
N THR A 26 3.71 -12.66 17.70
CA THR A 26 2.94 -13.74 17.06
C THR A 26 3.00 -13.64 15.54
N ASN A 27 2.87 -14.80 14.88
CA ASN A 27 2.87 -14.88 13.43
C ASN A 27 1.52 -14.41 12.86
N TYR A 28 1.59 -13.72 11.73
CA TYR A 28 0.42 -13.35 10.95
C TYR A 28 -0.17 -14.58 10.24
N VAL A 29 -1.50 -14.69 10.25
CA VAL A 29 -2.25 -15.79 9.60
C VAL A 29 -3.20 -15.22 8.55
N GLU A 30 -4.12 -14.34 8.96
CA GLU A 30 -5.11 -13.75 8.07
C GLU A 30 -5.49 -12.32 8.48
N THR A 31 -5.98 -11.54 7.52
CA THR A 31 -6.58 -10.22 7.77
C THR A 31 -8.10 -10.35 7.66
N LEU A 32 -8.81 -10.09 8.76
CA LEU A 32 -10.28 -10.19 8.79
C LEU A 32 -11.01 -8.98 8.17
N ARG A 33 -10.45 -7.78 8.33
CA ARG A 33 -11.09 -6.53 7.89
C ARG A 33 -10.07 -5.44 7.63
N VAL A 34 -10.28 -4.70 6.55
CA VAL A 34 -9.59 -3.43 6.27
C VAL A 34 -10.60 -2.29 6.36
N GLN A 35 -10.27 -1.26 7.13
CA GLN A 35 -11.08 -0.05 7.26
C GLN A 35 -10.25 1.16 6.84
N VAL A 36 -10.81 1.97 5.95
CA VAL A 36 -10.21 3.23 5.53
C VAL A 36 -11.10 4.38 5.98
N HIS A 37 -10.48 5.38 6.60
CA HIS A 37 -11.16 6.56 7.12
C HIS A 37 -11.28 7.66 6.03
N PRO A 38 -12.21 8.62 6.20
CA PRO A 38 -12.39 9.76 5.28
C PRO A 38 -11.13 10.63 5.11
N ASN A 39 -11.15 11.56 4.14
CA ASN A 39 -10.02 12.43 3.75
C ASN A 39 -8.80 11.71 3.12
N SER A 40 -9.01 10.51 2.57
CA SER A 40 -7.98 9.79 1.80
C SER A 40 -8.41 9.61 0.35
N ARG A 41 -7.53 9.92 -0.61
CA ARG A 41 -7.77 9.62 -2.04
C ARG A 41 -7.12 8.28 -2.38
N LEU A 42 -7.94 7.24 -2.46
CA LEU A 42 -7.47 5.90 -2.81
C LEU A 42 -7.48 5.69 -4.31
N ARG A 43 -6.39 5.14 -4.85
CA ARG A 43 -6.37 4.62 -6.23
C ARG A 43 -6.61 3.12 -6.24
N ARG A 44 -5.86 2.37 -5.44
CA ARG A 44 -5.93 0.90 -5.33
C ARG A 44 -5.50 0.42 -3.96
N ILE A 45 -6.10 -0.67 -3.50
CA ILE A 45 -5.69 -1.45 -2.33
C ILE A 45 -5.59 -2.90 -2.81
N TYR A 46 -4.45 -3.55 -2.55
CA TYR A 46 -4.23 -4.95 -2.90
C TYR A 46 -3.38 -5.61 -1.81
N PHE A 47 -3.51 -6.93 -1.70
CA PHE A 47 -2.62 -7.76 -0.89
C PHE A 47 -1.57 -8.41 -1.79
N SER A 48 -0.34 -8.51 -1.30
CA SER A 48 0.74 -9.23 -1.98
C SER A 48 1.47 -10.12 -0.97
N ASP A 49 1.82 -11.33 -1.38
CA ASP A 49 2.59 -12.26 -0.55
C ASP A 49 4.05 -11.81 -0.40
N HIS A 50 4.56 -11.08 -1.39
CA HIS A 50 5.94 -10.59 -1.42
C HIS A 50 6.01 -9.09 -1.72
N LEU A 51 7.16 -8.51 -1.38
CA LEU A 51 7.53 -7.14 -1.71
C LEU A 51 7.92 -7.10 -3.19
N TYR A 52 6.94 -6.86 -4.07
CA TYR A 52 7.23 -6.66 -5.48
C TYR A 52 7.81 -5.26 -5.70
N SER A 53 9.00 -5.20 -6.30
CA SER A 53 9.61 -3.95 -6.76
C SER A 53 8.84 -3.42 -7.98
N GLU A 54 8.81 -2.10 -8.18
CA GLU A 54 8.02 -1.45 -9.25
C GLU A 54 8.21 -2.11 -10.62
N GLU A 55 9.40 -2.64 -10.94
CA GLU A 55 9.71 -3.28 -12.21
C GLU A 55 8.89 -4.56 -12.50
N GLU A 56 8.59 -5.35 -11.46
CA GLU A 56 7.84 -6.60 -11.55
C GLU A 56 6.33 -6.41 -11.48
N LEU A 57 5.86 -5.24 -11.06
CA LEU A 57 4.43 -4.96 -11.05
C LEU A 57 3.93 -4.86 -12.50
N PRO A 58 2.82 -5.55 -12.84
CA PRO A 58 2.15 -5.37 -14.12
C PRO A 58 1.88 -3.87 -14.35
N PRO A 59 1.91 -3.38 -15.61
CA PRO A 59 1.72 -1.95 -15.91
C PRO A 59 0.43 -1.40 -15.32
N GLU A 60 -0.60 -2.24 -15.13
CA GLU A 60 -1.81 -1.82 -14.44
C GLU A 60 -1.58 -1.35 -13.01
N PHE A 61 -0.59 -1.85 -12.27
CA PHE A 61 -0.33 -1.50 -10.87
C PHE A 61 0.75 -0.43 -10.68
N LYS A 62 1.46 -0.04 -11.75
CA LYS A 62 2.43 1.06 -11.70
C LYS A 62 1.71 2.38 -11.45
N LEU A 63 2.29 3.20 -10.58
CA LEU A 63 1.76 4.52 -10.25
C LEU A 63 2.04 5.50 -11.39
N TYR A 64 1.34 5.38 -12.51
CA TYR A 64 1.44 6.38 -13.57
C TYR A 64 0.83 7.69 -13.05
N LEU A 65 1.65 8.72 -12.91
CA LEU A 65 1.17 10.11 -12.84
C LEU A 65 0.24 10.33 -14.05
N PRO A 66 -0.92 10.99 -13.88
CA PRO A 66 -1.77 11.28 -15.01
C PRO A 66 -0.95 12.08 -16.01
N ILE A 67 -0.71 11.49 -17.18
CA ILE A 67 -0.16 12.19 -18.34
C ILE A 67 -1.13 13.35 -18.56
N GLN A 68 -0.67 14.59 -18.38
CA GLN A 68 -1.44 15.75 -18.80
C GLN A 68 -1.71 15.57 -20.29
N GLN A 69 -2.92 15.16 -20.65
CA GLN A 69 -3.42 15.33 -22.01
C GLN A 69 -3.48 16.84 -22.22
N LYS A 70 -2.41 17.41 -22.80
CA LYS A 70 -2.48 18.73 -23.42
C LYS A 70 -3.51 18.60 -24.54
N ILE A 71 -4.64 19.29 -24.36
CA ILE A 71 -5.58 19.62 -25.42
C ILE A 71 -4.86 20.53 -26.42
#